data_AF-A0AA43CPK2-F1
#
_entry.id   AF-A0AA43CPK2-F1
#
_cell.length_a   1.000
_cell.length_b   1.000
_cell.length_c   1.000
_cell.angle_alpha   90.00
_cell.angle_beta   90.00
_cell.angle_gamma   90.00
#
_symmetry.space_group_name_H-M   'P 1'
#
loop_
_entity.id
_entity.type
_entity.pdbx_description
1 polymer ?
#
loop_
_entity_poly.entity_id
_entity_poly.type
_entity_poly.pdbx_seq_one_letter_code
_entity_poly.pdbx_strand_id
1 'polypeptide(L)' 'MRRLCRQCRAELGVDDDACRVCGALNPVPLPWYTPVLSAAMLAILVWLLVDVDALVRFFQSD' A
#
# COMPACT_ATOMS: atom_id res chain seq x y z
N MET A 1 -17.52 -2.58 -13.37
CA MET A 1 -17.79 -1.20 -12.92
C MET A 1 -16.90 -0.27 -13.73
N ARG A 2 -17.44 0.79 -14.35
CA ARG A 2 -16.63 1.77 -15.11
C ARG A 2 -16.31 2.96 -14.21
N ARG A 3 -15.03 3.34 -14.12
CA ARG A 3 -14.60 4.56 -13.40
C ARG A 3 -14.67 5.74 -14.37
N LEU A 4 -15.12 6.90 -13.86
CA LEU A 4 -15.20 8.14 -14.62
C LEU A 4 -14.25 9.18 -14.03
N CYS A 5 -13.71 10.05 -14.88
CA CYS A 5 -12.83 11.12 -14.45
C CYS A 5 -13.61 12.12 -13.60
N ARG A 6 -13.09 12.50 -12.43
CA ARG A 6 -13.73 13.50 -11.56
C ARG A 6 -13.84 14.89 -12.22
N GLN A 7 -13.02 15.18 -13.24
CA GLN A 7 -12.97 16.47 -13.91
C GLN A 7 -13.73 16.49 -15.24
N CYS A 8 -13.38 15.62 -16.19
CA CYS A 8 -13.99 15.63 -17.53
C CYS A 8 -15.05 14.55 -17.76
N ARG A 9 -15.29 13.67 -16.76
CA ARG A 9 -16.18 12.51 -16.84
C ARG A 9 -15.91 11.52 -17.99
N ALA A 10 -14.73 11.58 -18.62
CA ALA A 10 -14.31 10.53 -19.54
C ALA A 10 -14.14 9.18 -18.82
N GLU A 11 -14.26 8.08 -19.55
CA GLU A 11 -13.99 6.73 -19.02
C GLU A 11 -12.50 6.60 -18.67
N LEU A 12 -12.21 6.06 -17.48
CA LEU A 12 -10.86 5.64 -17.09
C LEU A 12 -10.74 4.12 -17.16
N GLY A 13 -9.53 3.65 -17.49
CA GLY A 13 -9.13 2.27 -17.26
C GLY A 13 -9.20 1.89 -15.78
N VAL A 14 -9.20 0.59 -15.50
CA VAL A 14 -9.28 0.06 -14.12
C VAL A 14 -8.09 0.54 -13.29
N ASP A 15 -6.90 0.54 -13.90
CA ASP A 15 -5.62 0.87 -13.27
C ASP A 15 -5.03 2.21 -13.74
N ASP A 16 -5.80 3.01 -14.51
CA ASP A 16 -5.34 4.32 -14.99
C ASP A 16 -5.42 5.35 -13.84
N ASP A 17 -4.26 5.84 -13.38
CA ASP A 17 -4.17 6.93 -12.39
C ASP A 17 -4.28 8.32 -13.02
N ALA A 18 -4.12 8.42 -14.34
CA ALA A 18 -4.22 9.66 -15.08
C ALA A 18 -5.25 9.55 -16.20
N CYS A 19 -6.07 10.58 -16.37
CA CYS A 19 -7.03 10.62 -17.47
C CYS A 19 -6.33 10.91 -18.80
N ARG A 20 -6.50 10.03 -19.80
CA ARG A 20 -5.91 10.21 -21.14
C ARG A 20 -6.46 11.41 -21.93
N VAL A 21 -7.64 11.91 -21.57
CA VAL A 21 -8.32 13.00 -22.29
C VAL A 21 -7.90 14.37 -21.76
N CYS A 22 -7.93 14.57 -20.45
CA CYS A 22 -7.64 15.87 -19.84
C CYS A 22 -6.34 15.93 -19.02
N GLY A 23 -5.63 14.81 -18.86
CA GLY A 23 -4.38 14.73 -18.09
C GLY A 23 -4.55 14.78 -16.57
N ALA A 24 -5.77 14.88 -16.05
CA ALA A 24 -6.02 15.00 -14.62
C ALA A 24 -5.71 13.71 -13.85
N LEU A 25 -5.05 13.85 -12.71
CA LEU A 25 -4.81 12.75 -11.77
C LEU A 25 -6.11 12.29 -11.11
N ASN A 26 -6.41 11.00 -11.22
CA ASN A 26 -7.54 10.30 -10.59
C ASN A 26 -7.08 9.00 -9.93
N PRO A 27 -6.19 9.09 -8.92
CA PRO A 27 -5.62 7.91 -8.28
C PRO A 27 -6.71 7.00 -7.72
N VAL A 28 -6.44 5.70 -7.71
CA VAL A 28 -7.30 4.71 -7.05
C VAL A 28 -7.28 5.00 -5.53
N PRO A 29 -8.46 5.20 -4.89
CA PRO A 29 -8.49 5.40 -3.45
C PRO A 29 -8.06 4.11 -2.74
N LEU A 30 -6.94 4.18 -2.02
CA LEU A 30 -6.51 3.10 -1.16
C LEU A 30 -7.36 3.10 0.13
N PRO A 31 -7.79 1.92 0.63
CA PRO A 31 -8.45 1.84 1.92
C PRO A 31 -7.56 2.35 3.06
N TRP A 32 -8.16 2.96 4.09
CA TRP A 32 -7.43 3.49 5.24
C TRP A 32 -6.64 2.42 6.02
N TYR A 33 -7.09 1.16 5.94
CA TYR A 33 -6.46 0.03 6.64
C TYR A 33 -5.26 -0.56 5.89
N THR A 34 -5.00 -0.17 4.64
CA THR A 34 -3.86 -0.68 3.85
C THR A 34 -2.50 -0.49 4.54
N PRO A 35 -2.14 0.71 5.07
CA PRO A 35 -0.90 0.89 5.82
C PRO A 35 -0.86 0.08 7.13
N VAL A 36 -1.99 -0.05 7.82
CA VAL A 36 -2.07 -0.82 9.08
C VAL A 36 -1.86 -2.31 8.81
N LEU A 37 -2.51 -2.84 7.78
CA LEU A 37 -2.43 -4.24 7.38
C LEU A 37 -1.02 -4.61 6.90
N SER A 38 -0.38 -3.72 6.13
CA SER A 38 1.00 -3.93 5.69
C SER A 38 1.99 -3.94 6.85
N ALA A 39 1.82 -3.04 7.84
CA ALA A 39 2.62 -3.07 9.07
C ALA A 39 2.42 -4.35 9.87
N ALA A 40 1.17 -4.81 10.02
CA ALA A 40 0.87 -6.07 10.70
C ALA A 40 1.50 -7.27 9.98
N MET A 41 1.41 -7.30 8.65
CA MET A 41 2.02 -8.36 7.83
C MET A 41 3.55 -8.38 7.99
N LEU A 42 4.21 -7.22 7.97
CA LEU A 42 5.64 -7.12 8.22
C LEU A 42 6.01 -7.59 9.63
N ALA A 43 5.25 -7.23 10.66
CA ALA A 43 5.50 -7.68 12.02
C ALA A 43 5.41 -9.21 12.15
N ILE A 44 4.42 -9.83 11.50
CA ILE A 44 4.27 -11.30 11.46
C ILE A 44 5.46 -11.94 10.74
N LEU A 45 5.87 -11.38 9.59
CA LEU A 45 7.03 -11.90 8.85
C LEU A 45 8.31 -11.79 9.68
N VAL A 46 8.56 -10.66 10.33
CA VAL A 46 9.71 -10.48 11.23
C VAL A 46 9.67 -11.51 12.35
N TRP A 47 8.52 -11.72 12.99
CA TRP A 47 8.38 -12.71 14.05
C TRP A 47 8.63 -14.15 13.58
N LEU A 48 8.26 -14.50 12.35
CA LEU A 48 8.47 -15.84 11.79
C LEU A 48 9.89 -16.09 11.27
N LEU A 49 10.54 -15.06 10.72
CA LEU A 49 11.83 -15.19 10.03
C LEU A 49 13.02 -14.80 10.90
N VAL A 50 12.84 -13.87 11.84
CA VAL A 50 13.91 -13.43 12.72
C VAL A 50 13.87 -14.28 13.99
N ASP A 51 15.01 -14.90 14.31
CA ASP A 51 15.22 -15.48 15.63
C ASP A 51 15.35 -14.34 16.65
N VAL A 52 14.21 -13.88 17.14
CA VAL A 52 14.09 -12.72 18.02
C VAL A 52 14.88 -12.97 19.31
N ASP A 53 14.99 -14.22 19.76
CA ASP A 53 15.77 -14.59 20.94
C ASP A 53 17.27 -14.40 20.72
N ALA A 54 17.78 -14.81 19.55
CA ALA A 54 19.18 -14.56 19.19
C ALA A 54 19.47 -13.05 19.06
N LEU A 55 18.54 -12.30 18.47
CA LEU A 55 18.65 -10.85 18.30
C LEU A 55 18.66 -10.12 19.65
N VAL A 56 17.76 -10.48 20.57
CA VAL A 56 17.68 -9.87 21.92
C VAL A 56 18.95 -10.16 22.72
N ARG A 57 19.49 -11.38 22.65
CA ARG A 57 20.74 -11.73 23.32
C ARG A 57 21.92 -10.93 22.78
N PHE A 58 21.98 -10.71 21.47
CA PHE A 58 23.02 -9.91 20.83
C PHE A 58 23.00 -8.45 21.32
N PHE A 59 21.82 -7.83 21.43
CA PHE A 59 21.70 -6.46 21.94
C PHE A 59 21.89 -6.32 23.47
N GLN A 60 21.81 -7.41 24.23
CA GLN A 60 22.10 -7.41 25.68
C GLN A 60 23.59 -7.65 26.00
N SER A 61 24.38 -8.06 25.00
CA SER A 61 25.82 -8.33 25.15
C SER A 61 26.73 -7.16 24.80
N ASP A 62 26.17 -6.02 24.39
CA ASP A 62 26.80 -4.69 24.34
C ASP A 62 26.35 -3.84 25.54
#